data_AF-A0A7L9AEM7-F1
#
_entry.id   AF-A0A7L9AEM7-F1
#
_cell.length_a   1.000
_cell.length_b   1.000
_cell.length_c   1.000
_cell.angle_alpha   90.00
_cell.angle_beta   90.00
_cell.angle_gamma   90.00
#
_symmetry.space_group_name_H-M   'P 1'
#
loop_
_entity.id
_entity.type
_entity.pdbx_description
1 polymer ?
#
loop_
_entity_poly.entity_id
_entity_poly.type
_entity_poly.pdbx_seq_one_letter_code
_entity_poly.pdbx_strand_id
1 'polypeptide(L)'
;ETVNKFVLSLLSLYRKPAINYYCISQCISYLLSPSPLNPKLTLNDNVINSINNVLFNLVVLEPDYDQPHTVKNHFEVLRCFDHMTNQFPDQTVENLLHYCKNNQEKERMKAVIILTHLTTSSQVFIENFASKFIAILKVMIIMEQGVRMKKLLVKAIVGLVYRNCVLASDNFAMVEFIVKHCGHEAPANVSKSEVLDLRDTCKSSLILMCNTVTSV
;
A
#
# COMPACT_ATOMS: atom_id res chain seq x y z
N GLU A 1 -30.09 -1.17 6.44
CA GLU A 1 -30.22 -1.70 5.05
C GLU A 1 -29.95 -0.62 3.97
N THR A 2 -30.49 0.59 4.12
CA THR A 2 -30.35 1.69 3.13
C THR A 2 -28.91 2.12 2.85
N VAL A 3 -28.05 2.23 3.89
CA VAL A 3 -26.64 2.62 3.72
C VAL A 3 -25.86 1.59 2.90
N ASN A 4 -26.04 0.29 3.15
CA ASN A 4 -25.40 -0.78 2.37
C ASN A 4 -25.76 -0.69 0.88
N LYS A 5 -27.05 -0.49 0.55
CA LYS A 5 -27.51 -0.31 -0.83
C LYS A 5 -26.93 0.97 -1.45
N PHE A 6 -26.89 2.07 -0.70
CA PHE A 6 -26.30 3.33 -1.14
C PHE A 6 -24.82 3.18 -1.52
N VAL A 7 -24.03 2.54 -0.65
CA VAL A 7 -22.60 2.29 -0.92
C VAL A 7 -22.41 1.43 -2.16
N LEU A 8 -23.19 0.36 -2.33
CA LEU A 8 -23.10 -0.47 -3.55
C LEU A 8 -23.45 0.31 -4.81
N SER A 9 -24.46 1.18 -4.75
CA SER A 9 -24.80 2.10 -5.85
C SER A 9 -23.65 3.06 -6.14
N LEU A 10 -23.01 3.63 -5.12
CA LEU A 10 -21.85 4.50 -5.28
C LEU A 10 -20.67 3.78 -5.94
N LEU A 11 -20.36 2.54 -5.51
CA LEU A 11 -19.33 1.70 -6.12
C LEU A 11 -19.64 1.38 -7.59
N SER A 12 -20.92 1.21 -7.94
CA SER A 12 -21.33 0.93 -9.32
C SER A 12 -21.01 2.08 -10.29
N LEU A 13 -20.86 3.31 -9.78
CA LEU A 13 -20.53 4.49 -10.59
C LEU A 13 -19.12 4.42 -11.18
N TYR A 14 -18.18 3.66 -10.59
CA TYR A 14 -16.86 3.43 -11.20
C TYR A 14 -16.95 2.70 -12.54
N ARG A 15 -18.08 2.05 -12.86
CA ARG A 15 -18.30 1.43 -14.19
C ARG A 15 -18.68 2.46 -15.27
N LYS A 16 -18.92 3.71 -14.90
CA LYS A 16 -19.34 4.79 -15.81
C LYS A 16 -18.13 5.67 -16.16
N PRO A 17 -17.55 5.54 -17.36
CA PRO A 17 -16.31 6.26 -17.72
C PRO A 17 -16.48 7.79 -17.79
N ALA A 18 -17.71 8.28 -17.94
CA ALA A 18 -18.00 9.71 -17.95
C ALA A 18 -17.98 10.37 -16.56
N ILE A 19 -17.96 9.58 -15.48
CA ILE A 19 -17.97 10.10 -14.12
C ILE A 19 -16.53 10.25 -13.63
N ASN A 20 -16.23 11.39 -12.99
CA ASN A 20 -14.94 11.60 -12.37
C ASN A 20 -14.74 10.65 -11.17
N TYR A 21 -13.86 9.67 -11.32
CA TYR A 21 -13.57 8.68 -10.29
C TYR A 21 -13.08 9.29 -8.98
N TYR A 22 -12.34 10.41 -9.05
CA TYR A 22 -11.87 11.12 -7.86
C TYR A 22 -13.05 11.56 -6.98
N CYS A 23 -14.13 12.09 -7.56
CA CYS A 23 -15.30 12.51 -6.81
C CYS A 23 -16.01 11.32 -6.14
N ILE A 24 -16.06 10.16 -6.80
CA ILE A 24 -16.62 8.93 -6.21
C ILE A 24 -15.76 8.50 -5.01
N SER A 25 -14.43 8.48 -5.18
CA SER A 25 -13.48 8.13 -4.13
C SER A 25 -13.58 9.09 -2.93
N GLN A 26 -13.74 10.39 -3.16
CA GLN A 26 -13.96 11.37 -2.09
C GLN A 26 -15.27 11.12 -1.32
N CYS A 27 -16.35 10.77 -2.01
CA CYS A 27 -17.61 10.42 -1.34
C CYS A 27 -17.45 9.17 -0.47
N ILE A 28 -16.74 8.15 -0.94
CA ILE A 28 -16.45 6.93 -0.17
C ILE A 28 -15.57 7.27 1.04
N SER A 29 -14.48 8.01 0.81
CA SER A 29 -13.56 8.49 1.83
C SER A 29 -14.29 9.24 2.95
N TYR A 30 -15.16 10.18 2.59
CA TYR A 30 -15.98 10.93 3.55
C TYR A 30 -16.95 10.01 4.32
N LEU A 31 -17.60 9.07 3.64
CA LEU A 31 -18.52 8.12 4.28
C LEU A 31 -17.80 7.22 5.29
N LEU A 32 -16.57 6.80 4.99
CA LEU A 32 -15.73 5.96 5.87
C LEU A 32 -15.03 6.75 6.97
N SER A 33 -14.85 8.06 6.79
CA SER A 33 -14.14 8.91 7.74
C SER A 33 -14.85 8.93 9.10
N PRO A 34 -14.11 8.89 10.22
CA PRO A 34 -14.69 9.08 11.54
C PRO A 34 -15.37 10.45 11.60
N SER A 35 -16.69 10.46 11.84
CA SER A 35 -17.47 11.70 11.89
C SER A 35 -18.47 11.65 13.05
N PRO A 36 -18.63 12.75 13.80
CA PRO A 36 -19.71 12.87 14.78
C PRO A 36 -21.10 12.67 14.16
N LEU A 37 -21.23 12.92 12.84
CA LEU A 37 -22.46 12.73 12.08
C LEU A 37 -22.69 11.25 11.70
N ASN A 38 -21.65 10.41 11.75
CA ASN A 38 -21.72 8.97 11.48
C ASN A 38 -20.98 8.17 12.56
N PRO A 39 -21.45 8.18 13.83
CA PRO A 39 -20.70 7.63 14.95
C PRO A 39 -20.59 6.09 14.93
N LYS A 40 -21.42 5.40 14.14
CA LYS A 40 -21.34 3.95 13.92
C LYS A 40 -21.75 3.61 12.49
N LEU A 41 -20.85 3.78 11.53
CA LEU A 41 -21.06 3.25 10.18
C LEU A 41 -21.09 1.72 10.26
N THR A 42 -22.27 1.13 10.10
CA THR A 42 -22.43 -0.33 10.07
C THR A 42 -22.60 -0.80 8.63
N LEU A 43 -21.56 -1.40 8.08
CA LEU A 43 -21.60 -2.10 6.81
C LEU A 43 -21.58 -3.61 7.05
N ASN A 44 -22.26 -4.37 6.20
CA ASN A 44 -22.14 -5.82 6.24
C ASN A 44 -20.88 -6.29 5.49
N ASP A 45 -20.46 -7.53 5.74
CA ASP A 45 -19.23 -8.07 5.15
C ASP A 45 -19.24 -8.05 3.62
N ASN A 46 -20.39 -8.28 2.99
CA ASN A 46 -20.53 -8.23 1.53
C ASN A 46 -20.21 -6.84 0.97
N VAL A 47 -20.65 -5.77 1.64
CA VAL A 47 -20.36 -4.39 1.24
C VAL A 47 -18.91 -4.04 1.53
N ILE A 48 -18.37 -4.42 2.68
CA ILE A 48 -16.95 -4.21 3.03
C ILE A 48 -16.04 -4.87 1.99
N ASN A 49 -16.31 -6.13 1.65
CA ASN A 49 -15.58 -6.86 0.62
C ASN A 49 -15.73 -6.20 -0.77
N SER A 50 -16.91 -5.67 -1.09
CA SER A 50 -17.13 -4.95 -2.35
C SER A 50 -16.32 -3.66 -2.42
N ILE A 51 -16.25 -2.89 -1.33
CA ILE A 51 -15.41 -1.68 -1.25
C ILE A 51 -13.94 -2.07 -1.45
N ASN A 52 -13.44 -3.04 -0.67
CA ASN A 52 -12.05 -3.49 -0.76
C ASN A 52 -11.69 -3.92 -2.19
N ASN A 53 -12.52 -4.74 -2.82
CA ASN A 53 -12.28 -5.22 -4.18
C ASN A 53 -12.29 -4.09 -5.22
N VAL A 54 -13.24 -3.16 -5.15
CA VAL A 54 -13.33 -2.04 -6.11
C VAL A 54 -12.15 -1.09 -5.92
N LEU A 55 -11.86 -0.67 -4.69
CA LEU A 55 -10.74 0.23 -4.38
C LEU A 55 -9.40 -0.40 -4.76
N PHE A 56 -9.20 -1.69 -4.47
CA PHE A 56 -7.97 -2.41 -4.83
C PHE A 56 -7.72 -2.37 -6.35
N ASN A 57 -8.77 -2.51 -7.16
CA ASN A 57 -8.66 -2.44 -8.62
C ASN A 57 -8.36 -1.03 -9.14
N LEU A 58 -8.59 0.02 -8.36
CA LEU A 58 -8.28 1.41 -8.71
C LEU A 58 -6.84 1.82 -8.32
N VAL A 59 -6.10 0.97 -7.62
CA VAL A 59 -4.69 1.22 -7.28
C VAL A 59 -3.82 1.11 -8.53
N VAL A 60 -3.13 2.20 -8.84
CA VAL A 60 -2.16 2.30 -9.94
C VAL A 60 -0.78 1.92 -9.43
N LEU A 61 -0.04 1.12 -10.20
CA LEU A 61 1.32 0.69 -9.85
C LEU A 61 2.35 1.82 -9.97
N GLU A 62 2.20 2.63 -11.03
CA GLU A 62 3.06 3.76 -11.37
C GLU A 62 2.16 4.94 -11.73
N PRO A 63 1.97 5.91 -10.81
CA PRO A 63 1.18 7.10 -11.09
C PRO A 63 1.78 7.90 -12.25
N ASP A 64 0.97 8.20 -13.26
CA ASP A 64 1.36 9.02 -14.41
C ASP A 64 1.12 10.50 -14.10
N TYR A 65 2.20 11.24 -13.85
CA TYR A 65 2.12 12.66 -13.49
C TYR A 65 1.71 13.57 -14.65
N ASP A 66 1.76 13.09 -15.90
CA ASP A 66 1.18 13.79 -17.05
C ASP A 66 -0.35 13.69 -17.06
N GLN A 67 -0.92 12.75 -16.28
CA GLN A 67 -2.35 12.58 -16.06
C GLN A 67 -2.73 12.88 -14.60
N PRO A 68 -2.73 14.14 -14.17
CA PRO A 68 -2.91 14.51 -12.75
C PRO A 68 -4.22 14.02 -12.13
N HIS A 69 -5.26 13.78 -12.94
CA HIS A 69 -6.54 13.23 -12.48
C HIS A 69 -6.42 11.78 -11.97
N THR A 70 -5.61 10.94 -12.62
CA THR A 70 -5.43 9.54 -12.21
C THR A 70 -4.60 9.47 -10.92
N VAL A 71 -3.59 10.33 -10.80
CA VAL A 71 -2.76 10.47 -9.59
C VAL A 71 -3.60 10.92 -8.39
N LYS A 72 -4.43 11.94 -8.55
CA LYS A 72 -5.35 12.40 -7.48
C LYS A 72 -6.28 11.29 -7.02
N ASN A 73 -6.86 10.55 -7.97
CA ASN A 73 -7.72 9.42 -7.62
C ASN A 73 -6.95 8.31 -6.90
N HIS A 74 -5.73 7.99 -7.33
CA HIS A 74 -4.89 6.99 -6.68
C HIS A 74 -4.64 7.32 -5.20
N PHE A 75 -4.28 8.56 -4.88
CA PHE A 75 -4.06 8.96 -3.49
C PHE A 75 -5.35 9.00 -2.66
N GLU A 76 -6.48 9.37 -3.25
CA GLU A 76 -7.77 9.31 -2.55
C GLU A 76 -8.20 7.86 -2.27
N VAL A 77 -7.90 6.92 -3.19
CA VAL A 77 -8.12 5.49 -2.97
C VAL A 77 -7.24 4.97 -1.82
N LEU A 78 -5.98 5.39 -1.73
CA LEU A 78 -5.11 5.04 -0.60
C LEU A 78 -5.66 5.59 0.73
N ARG A 79 -6.16 6.82 0.73
CA ARG A 79 -6.85 7.40 1.89
C ARG A 79 -8.10 6.62 2.30
N CYS A 80 -8.86 6.11 1.33
CA CYS A 80 -9.99 5.22 1.64
C CYS A 80 -9.52 3.96 2.38
N PHE A 81 -8.37 3.38 2.01
CA PHE A 81 -7.81 2.22 2.72
C PHE A 81 -7.40 2.54 4.16
N ASP A 82 -6.91 3.75 4.45
CA ASP A 82 -6.67 4.18 5.82
C ASP A 82 -7.98 4.22 6.63
N HIS A 83 -9.04 4.84 6.09
CA HIS A 83 -10.35 4.84 6.74
C HIS A 83 -10.94 3.42 6.90
N MET A 84 -10.81 2.56 5.88
CA MET A 84 -11.21 1.15 5.96
C MET A 84 -10.44 0.40 7.05
N THR A 85 -9.14 0.64 7.20
CA THR A 85 -8.32 -0.01 8.23
C THR A 85 -8.74 0.43 9.64
N ASN A 86 -9.13 1.69 9.81
CA ASN A 86 -9.59 2.17 11.12
C ASN A 86 -10.98 1.66 11.51
N GLN A 87 -11.87 1.40 10.54
CA GLN A 87 -13.26 0.97 10.79
C GLN A 87 -13.44 -0.56 10.72
N PHE A 88 -12.76 -1.21 9.78
CA PHE A 88 -12.89 -2.63 9.43
C PHE A 88 -11.49 -3.27 9.26
N PRO A 89 -10.63 -3.24 10.30
CA PRO A 89 -9.22 -3.63 10.21
C PRO A 89 -9.02 -5.06 9.72
N ASP A 90 -9.71 -6.03 10.31
CA ASP A 90 -9.49 -7.45 10.01
C ASP A 90 -9.88 -7.77 8.56
N GLN A 91 -11.08 -7.38 8.12
CA GLN A 91 -11.54 -7.62 6.75
C GLN A 91 -10.68 -6.89 5.69
N THR A 92 -10.07 -5.77 6.06
CA THR A 92 -9.26 -4.98 5.11
C THR A 92 -7.83 -5.48 5.07
N VAL A 93 -7.15 -5.53 6.21
CA VAL A 93 -5.72 -5.81 6.26
C VAL A 93 -5.41 -7.28 6.03
N GLU A 94 -6.21 -8.22 6.56
CA GLU A 94 -5.98 -9.67 6.30
C GLU A 94 -6.11 -10.00 4.82
N ASN A 95 -7.07 -9.37 4.12
CA ASN A 95 -7.22 -9.52 2.67
C ASN A 95 -5.99 -8.97 1.92
N LEU A 96 -5.46 -7.81 2.31
CA LEU A 96 -4.23 -7.25 1.71
C LEU A 96 -3.01 -8.15 1.96
N LEU A 97 -2.85 -8.67 3.18
CA LEU A 97 -1.79 -9.63 3.51
C LEU A 97 -1.92 -10.93 2.72
N HIS A 98 -3.15 -11.37 2.42
CA HIS A 98 -3.40 -12.49 1.52
C HIS A 98 -2.98 -12.18 0.09
N TYR A 99 -3.30 -10.98 -0.42
CA TYR A 99 -2.87 -10.54 -1.77
C TYR A 99 -1.34 -10.50 -1.93
N CYS A 100 -0.56 -10.23 -0.87
CA CYS A 100 0.90 -10.33 -0.93
C CYS A 100 1.43 -11.73 -1.23
N LYS A 101 0.60 -12.78 -1.07
CA LYS A 101 0.95 -14.18 -1.36
C LYS A 101 0.35 -14.66 -2.70
N ASN A 102 -0.24 -13.76 -3.48
CA ASN A 102 -0.87 -14.10 -4.75
C ASN A 102 0.17 -14.51 -5.82
N ASN A 103 -0.20 -15.40 -6.74
CA ASN A 103 0.69 -15.81 -7.84
C ASN A 103 0.96 -14.67 -8.84
N GLN A 104 0.07 -13.69 -8.95
CA GLN A 104 0.20 -12.56 -9.87
C GLN A 104 1.01 -11.43 -9.25
N GLU A 105 2.16 -11.11 -9.85
CA GLU A 105 3.05 -10.04 -9.35
C GLU A 105 2.34 -8.69 -9.26
N LYS A 106 1.51 -8.33 -10.26
CA LYS A 106 0.76 -7.07 -10.26
C LYS A 106 -0.15 -6.93 -9.03
N GLU A 107 -0.81 -8.00 -8.62
CA GLU A 107 -1.70 -7.99 -7.46
C GLU A 107 -0.89 -7.90 -6.16
N ARG A 108 0.23 -8.63 -6.06
CA ARG A 108 1.17 -8.47 -4.94
C ARG A 108 1.68 -7.03 -4.83
N MET A 109 2.01 -6.40 -5.95
CA MET A 109 2.52 -5.02 -5.98
C MET A 109 1.48 -4.02 -5.46
N LYS A 110 0.22 -4.13 -5.89
CA LYS A 110 -0.88 -3.29 -5.36
C LYS A 110 -1.02 -3.45 -3.85
N ALA A 111 -0.98 -4.68 -3.34
CA ALA A 111 -1.07 -4.93 -1.91
C ALA A 111 0.10 -4.30 -1.14
N VAL A 112 1.34 -4.44 -1.65
CA VAL A 112 2.52 -3.80 -1.04
C VAL A 112 2.41 -2.28 -1.05
N ILE A 113 1.90 -1.67 -2.13
CA ILE A 113 1.67 -0.22 -2.20
C ILE A 113 0.70 0.23 -1.09
N ILE A 114 -0.42 -0.46 -0.94
CA ILE A 114 -1.43 -0.13 0.07
C ILE A 114 -0.86 -0.32 1.49
N LEU A 115 -0.23 -1.47 1.78
CA LEU A 115 0.35 -1.75 3.10
C LEU A 115 1.49 -0.79 3.46
N THR A 116 2.29 -0.37 2.46
CA THR A 116 3.30 0.67 2.64
C THR A 116 2.67 2.01 2.97
N HIS A 117 1.58 2.38 2.30
CA HIS A 117 0.83 3.58 2.65
C HIS A 117 0.31 3.51 4.10
N LEU A 118 -0.34 2.42 4.48
CA LEU A 118 -0.87 2.20 5.84
C LEU A 118 0.22 2.24 6.91
N THR A 119 1.44 1.78 6.60
CA THR A 119 2.60 1.93 7.49
C THR A 119 2.85 3.39 7.84
N THR A 120 2.60 4.32 6.92
CA THR A 120 2.82 5.76 7.15
C THR A 120 1.60 6.50 7.68
N SER A 121 0.38 6.02 7.39
CA SER A 121 -0.86 6.75 7.69
C SER A 121 -1.71 6.18 8.83
N SER A 122 -1.62 4.88 9.13
CA SER A 122 -2.55 4.21 10.05
C SER A 122 -1.86 3.73 11.33
N GLN A 123 -2.31 4.20 12.49
CA GLN A 123 -1.85 3.71 13.79
C GLN A 123 -2.38 2.29 14.07
N VAL A 124 -3.65 2.04 13.71
CA VAL A 124 -4.29 0.71 13.86
C VAL A 124 -3.50 -0.36 13.10
N PHE A 125 -3.01 -0.05 11.90
CA PHE A 125 -2.14 -0.95 11.15
C PHE A 125 -0.84 -1.28 11.91
N ILE A 126 -0.18 -0.26 12.45
CA ILE A 126 1.11 -0.43 13.12
C ILE A 126 0.99 -1.29 14.37
N GLU A 127 -0.03 -1.04 15.19
CA GLU A 127 -0.23 -1.75 16.45
C GLU A 127 -0.63 -3.22 16.25
N ASN A 128 -1.44 -3.51 15.23
CA ASN A 128 -2.11 -4.81 15.12
C ASN A 128 -1.59 -5.70 13.98
N PHE A 129 -0.97 -5.13 12.93
CA PHE A 129 -0.68 -5.85 11.69
C PHE A 129 0.74 -5.70 11.14
N ALA A 130 1.53 -4.71 11.59
CA ALA A 130 2.88 -4.49 11.07
C ALA A 130 3.78 -5.72 11.23
N SER A 131 3.66 -6.46 12.33
CA SER A 131 4.43 -7.71 12.56
C SER A 131 4.14 -8.78 11.49
N LYS A 132 2.87 -8.96 11.10
CA LYS A 132 2.46 -9.88 10.04
C LYS A 132 3.00 -9.41 8.68
N PHE A 133 2.95 -8.12 8.40
CA PHE A 133 3.51 -7.57 7.17
C PHE A 133 5.03 -7.75 7.10
N ILE A 134 5.75 -7.49 8.20
CA ILE A 134 7.20 -7.74 8.32
C ILE A 134 7.53 -9.21 8.02
N ALA A 135 6.77 -10.15 8.58
CA ALA A 135 6.98 -11.57 8.33
C ALA A 135 6.83 -11.93 6.84
N ILE A 136 5.84 -11.34 6.15
CA ILE A 136 5.65 -11.51 4.70
C ILE A 136 6.81 -10.88 3.92
N LEU A 137 7.22 -9.66 4.27
CA LEU A 137 8.32 -8.97 3.59
C LEU A 137 9.63 -9.76 3.66
N LYS A 138 9.92 -10.42 4.80
CA LYS A 138 11.10 -11.31 4.93
C LYS A 138 11.10 -12.43 3.89
N VAL A 139 9.93 -12.95 3.52
CA VAL A 139 9.80 -13.96 2.46
C VAL A 139 9.94 -13.30 1.09
N MET A 140 9.28 -12.16 0.87
CA MET A 140 9.28 -11.46 -0.43
C MET A 140 10.68 -10.99 -0.85
N ILE A 141 11.52 -10.50 0.08
CA ILE A 141 12.89 -10.05 -0.25
C ILE A 141 13.79 -11.19 -0.77
N ILE A 142 13.43 -12.45 -0.50
CA ILE A 142 14.13 -13.64 -0.99
C ILE A 142 13.52 -14.11 -2.32
N MET A 143 12.19 -14.13 -2.41
CA MET A 143 11.46 -14.73 -3.52
C MET A 143 11.37 -13.82 -4.76
N GLU A 144 11.18 -12.52 -4.57
CA GLU A 144 10.86 -11.59 -5.66
C GLU A 144 12.07 -11.26 -6.54
N GLN A 145 11.91 -11.44 -7.85
CA GLN A 145 12.98 -11.17 -8.82
C GLN A 145 12.79 -9.85 -9.58
N GLY A 146 11.54 -9.40 -9.75
CA GLY A 146 11.20 -8.20 -10.52
C GLY A 146 11.77 -6.92 -9.90
N VAL A 147 12.44 -6.10 -10.71
CA VAL A 147 13.07 -4.84 -10.28
C VAL A 147 12.04 -3.86 -9.71
N ARG A 148 10.85 -3.80 -10.32
CA ARG A 148 9.75 -2.94 -9.84
C ARG A 148 9.23 -3.37 -8.48
N MET A 149 9.04 -4.68 -8.28
CA MET A 149 8.66 -5.22 -6.97
C MET A 149 9.74 -4.94 -5.93
N LYS A 150 11.02 -5.18 -6.25
CA LYS A 150 12.14 -4.86 -5.34
C LYS A 150 12.15 -3.39 -4.92
N LYS A 151 11.89 -2.46 -5.85
CA LYS A 151 11.76 -1.03 -5.54
C LYS A 151 10.62 -0.76 -4.54
N LEU A 152 9.47 -1.43 -4.70
CA LEU A 152 8.36 -1.31 -3.74
C LEU A 152 8.73 -1.88 -2.36
N LEU A 153 9.42 -3.03 -2.31
CA LEU A 153 9.88 -3.62 -1.07
C LEU A 153 10.84 -2.68 -0.32
N VAL A 154 11.75 -2.00 -1.02
CA VAL A 154 12.63 -0.98 -0.41
C VAL A 154 11.79 0.12 0.25
N LYS A 155 10.79 0.66 -0.44
CA LYS A 155 9.89 1.69 0.13
C LYS A 155 9.13 1.19 1.35
N ALA A 156 8.64 -0.05 1.32
CA ALA A 156 7.96 -0.67 2.46
C ALA A 156 8.87 -0.78 3.69
N ILE A 157 10.11 -1.27 3.48
CA ILE A 157 11.11 -1.40 4.55
C ILE A 157 11.44 -0.05 5.16
N VAL A 158 11.68 0.98 4.33
CA VAL A 158 11.96 2.34 4.80
C VAL A 158 10.80 2.89 5.65
N GLY A 159 9.55 2.69 5.20
CA GLY A 159 8.37 3.09 5.97
C GLY A 159 8.32 2.43 7.35
N LEU A 160 8.63 1.12 7.42
CA LEU A 160 8.65 0.39 8.69
C LEU A 160 9.81 0.81 9.60
N VAL A 161 10.98 1.12 9.04
CA VAL A 161 12.12 1.66 9.78
C VAL A 161 11.76 3.02 10.38
N TYR A 162 11.15 3.92 9.60
CA TYR A 162 10.73 5.23 10.07
C TYR A 162 9.71 5.16 11.23
N ARG A 163 8.89 4.10 11.25
CA ARG A 163 7.94 3.83 12.35
C ARG A 163 8.53 3.04 13.51
N ASN A 164 9.84 2.78 13.51
CA ASN A 164 10.54 1.98 14.52
C ASN A 164 10.01 0.54 14.65
N CYS A 165 9.49 -0.03 13.56
CA CYS A 165 9.00 -1.42 13.55
C CYS A 165 10.12 -2.44 13.28
N VAL A 166 11.30 -1.97 12.84
CA VAL A 166 12.43 -2.79 12.37
C VAL A 166 13.63 -2.56 13.30
N LEU A 167 13.50 -2.94 14.57
CA LEU A 167 14.54 -2.71 15.60
C LEU A 167 15.29 -3.98 16.01
N ALA A 168 14.66 -5.14 15.84
CA ALA A 168 15.26 -6.41 16.24
C ALA A 168 16.25 -6.94 15.18
N SER A 169 17.27 -7.66 15.66
CA SER A 169 18.36 -8.20 14.85
C SER A 169 17.91 -9.22 13.80
N ASP A 170 16.79 -9.89 14.05
CA ASP A 170 16.14 -10.80 13.10
C ASP A 170 15.57 -10.08 11.86
N ASN A 171 15.54 -8.74 11.86
CA ASN A 171 15.13 -7.93 10.71
C ASN A 171 16.31 -7.37 9.89
N PHE A 172 17.56 -7.66 10.25
CA PHE A 172 18.72 -7.17 9.50
C PHE A 172 18.74 -7.63 8.04
N ALA A 173 18.09 -8.75 7.71
CA ALA A 173 17.91 -9.20 6.34
C ALA A 173 17.23 -8.15 5.44
N MET A 174 16.35 -7.31 5.99
CA MET A 174 15.71 -6.22 5.25
C MET A 174 16.68 -5.08 4.93
N VAL A 175 17.55 -4.72 5.88
CA VAL A 175 18.60 -3.72 5.65
C VAL A 175 19.64 -4.26 4.66
N GLU A 176 20.06 -5.51 4.85
CA GLU A 176 20.97 -6.21 3.95
C GLU A 176 20.42 -6.27 2.52
N PHE A 177 19.10 -6.50 2.37
CA PHE A 177 18.44 -6.45 1.07
C PHE A 177 18.62 -5.09 0.38
N ILE A 178 18.44 -3.97 1.09
CA ILE A 178 18.66 -2.62 0.53
C ILE A 178 20.13 -2.44 0.12
N VAL A 179 21.07 -2.79 1.02
CA VAL A 179 22.51 -2.65 0.77
C VAL A 179 22.95 -3.46 -0.46
N LYS A 180 22.53 -4.72 -0.57
CA LYS A 180 22.84 -5.57 -1.74
C LYS A 180 22.35 -4.96 -3.05
N HIS A 181 21.22 -4.26 -3.02
CA HIS A 181 20.63 -3.69 -4.23
C HIS A 181 21.16 -2.30 -4.61
N CYS A 182 21.99 -1.66 -3.79
CA CYS A 182 22.75 -0.46 -4.20
C CYS A 182 23.74 -0.74 -5.36
N GLY A 183 24.24 -1.98 -5.42
CA GLY A 183 25.14 -2.48 -6.48
C GLY A 183 24.46 -3.48 -7.42
N HIS A 184 23.13 -3.50 -7.51
CA HIS A 184 22.43 -4.53 -8.28
C HIS A 184 22.81 -4.52 -9.76
N GLU A 185 23.19 -5.68 -10.27
CA GLU A 185 23.33 -5.97 -11.70
C GLU A 185 22.18 -6.88 -12.12
N ALA A 186 21.39 -6.44 -13.09
CA ALA A 186 20.30 -7.23 -13.65
C ALA A 186 20.73 -7.86 -14.99
N PRO A 187 20.08 -8.95 -15.44
CA PRO A 187 20.39 -9.53 -16.73
C PRO A 187 20.10 -8.55 -17.89
N ALA A 188 20.73 -8.77 -19.04
CA ALA A 188 20.73 -7.84 -20.17
C ALA A 188 19.33 -7.55 -20.77
N ASN A 189 18.32 -8.36 -20.44
CA ASN A 189 16.93 -8.19 -20.88
C ASN A 189 16.12 -7.19 -20.04
N VAL A 190 16.66 -6.70 -18.92
CA VAL A 190 16.01 -5.71 -18.06
C VAL A 190 16.44 -4.31 -18.47
N SER A 191 15.51 -3.34 -18.44
CA SER A 191 15.81 -1.95 -18.76
C SER A 191 16.90 -1.41 -17.83
N LYS A 192 18.00 -0.91 -18.42
CA LYS A 192 19.08 -0.25 -17.66
C LYS A 192 18.55 0.92 -16.81
N SER A 193 17.53 1.63 -17.30
CA SER A 193 16.89 2.73 -16.58
C SER A 193 16.22 2.24 -15.30
N GLU A 194 15.47 1.13 -15.35
CA GLU A 194 14.80 0.56 -14.17
C GLU A 194 15.81 0.05 -13.12
N VAL A 195 16.93 -0.51 -13.57
CA VAL A 195 18.01 -0.98 -12.68
C VAL A 195 18.70 0.20 -11.99
N LEU A 196 18.99 1.28 -12.73
CA LEU A 196 19.57 2.50 -12.15
C LEU A 196 18.62 3.13 -11.13
N ASP A 197 17.34 3.23 -11.47
CA ASP A 197 16.30 3.76 -10.58
C ASP A 197 16.15 2.93 -9.28
N LEU A 198 16.26 1.59 -9.35
CA LEU A 198 16.33 0.76 -8.14
C LEU A 198 17.57 1.08 -7.30
N ARG A 199 18.75 1.16 -7.92
CA ARG A 199 20.01 1.45 -7.21
C ARG A 199 19.96 2.81 -6.52
N ASP A 200 19.46 3.82 -7.22
CA ASP A 200 19.33 5.17 -6.68
C ASP A 200 18.30 5.21 -5.54
N THR A 201 17.16 4.52 -5.71
CA THR A 201 16.19 4.35 -4.63
C THR A 201 16.83 3.71 -3.39
N CYS A 202 17.64 2.65 -3.55
CA CYS A 202 18.33 1.99 -2.44
C CYS A 202 19.34 2.93 -1.76
N LYS A 203 20.16 3.65 -2.53
CA LYS A 203 21.14 4.61 -1.99
C LYS A 203 20.46 5.73 -1.20
N SER A 204 19.44 6.37 -1.80
CA SER A 204 18.68 7.42 -1.12
C SER A 204 17.98 6.90 0.13
N SER A 205 17.48 5.66 0.10
CA SER A 205 16.85 5.02 1.25
C SER A 205 17.82 4.80 2.41
N LEU A 206 19.06 4.35 2.12
CA LEU A 206 20.08 4.20 3.17
C LEU A 206 20.49 5.55 3.76
N ILE A 207 20.69 6.57 2.92
CA ILE A 207 21.01 7.93 3.39
C ILE A 207 19.89 8.44 4.30
N LEU A 208 18.63 8.27 3.88
CA LEU A 208 17.48 8.64 4.70
C LEU A 208 17.50 7.86 6.02
N MET A 209 17.59 6.52 6.00
CA MET A 209 17.59 5.71 7.21
C MET A 209 18.71 6.08 8.20
N CYS A 210 19.91 6.42 7.71
CA CYS A 210 21.01 6.87 8.57
C CYS A 210 20.81 8.28 9.13
N ASN A 211 20.21 9.19 8.35
CA ASN A 211 20.03 10.60 8.74
C ASN A 211 18.74 10.88 9.52
N THR A 212 17.75 9.99 9.42
CA THR A 212 16.46 10.12 10.13
C THR A 212 16.46 9.42 11.49
N VAL A 213 17.62 8.91 11.95
CA VAL A 213 17.80 8.50 13.35
C VAL A 213 17.85 9.78 14.20
N THR A 214 16.67 10.35 14.47
CA THR A 214 16.49 11.25 15.61
C THR A 214 16.77 10.44 16.87
N SER A 215 17.87 10.76 17.54
CA SER A 215 18.27 10.42 18.92
C SER A 215 17.40 9.39 19.65
N VAL A 216 18.00 8.22 19.92
CA VAL A 216 17.62 7.32 21.03
C VAL A 216 17.53 8.11 22.33
#